data_AF-A0A2Z6AJZ6-F1
#
_entry.id   AF-A0A2Z6AJZ6-F1
#
_cell.length_a   1.000
_cell.length_b   1.000
_cell.length_c   1.000
_cell.angle_alpha   90.00
_cell.angle_beta   90.00
_cell.angle_gamma   90.00
#
_symmetry.space_group_name_H-M   'P 1'
#
loop_
_entity.id
_entity.type
_entity.pdbx_description
1 polymer ?
#
loop_
_entity_poly.entity_id
_entity_poly.type
_entity_poly.pdbx_seq_one_letter_code
_entity_poly.pdbx_strand_id
1 'polypeptide(L)'
;MDYPSEWAAMTSIAGKVGCTTETLRRWCREEASRRAGPAAQAANDRERLKLLEREVKELRRANEILRKASAYFAMAELDRHGR
;
A
#
# COMPACT_ATOMS: atom_id res chain seq x y z
N MET A 1 22.28 -8.44 28.84
CA MET A 1 22.05 -9.23 27.61
C MET A 1 22.28 -10.67 27.96
N ASP A 2 21.27 -11.53 27.84
CA ASP A 2 21.27 -12.90 28.39
C ASP A 2 22.17 -13.89 27.61
N TYR A 3 22.67 -13.49 26.43
CA TYR A 3 23.58 -14.29 25.61
C TYR A 3 24.70 -13.43 25.01
N PRO A 4 25.93 -13.96 24.87
CA PRO A 4 27.09 -13.22 24.36
C PRO A 4 27.07 -12.97 22.85
N SER A 5 26.18 -13.63 22.10
CA SER A 5 26.00 -13.44 20.66
C SER A 5 24.65 -13.98 20.18
N GLU A 6 24.22 -13.53 19.00
CA GLU A 6 23.03 -14.09 18.32
C GLU A 6 23.17 -15.60 18.08
N TRP A 7 24.38 -16.05 17.74
CA TRP A 7 24.68 -17.47 17.57
C TRP A 7 24.53 -18.26 18.88
N ALA A 8 24.97 -17.70 20.02
CA ALA A 8 24.81 -18.30 21.33
C ALA A 8 23.33 -18.39 21.74
N ALA A 9 22.55 -17.35 21.44
CA ALA A 9 21.10 -17.36 21.65
C ALA A 9 20.41 -18.41 20.77
N MET A 10 20.73 -18.46 19.48
CA MET A 10 20.17 -19.47 18.56
C MET A 10 20.54 -20.89 18.98
N THR A 11 21.77 -21.13 19.43
CA THR A 11 22.22 -22.45 19.90
C THR A 11 21.47 -22.88 21.16
N SER A 12 21.29 -21.95 22.11
CA SER A 12 20.51 -22.21 23.33
C SER A 12 19.05 -22.54 23.03
N ILE A 13 18.42 -21.77 22.13
CA ILE A 13 17.03 -21.98 21.74
C ILE A 13 16.87 -23.28 20.95
N ALA A 14 17.76 -23.56 20.00
CA ALA A 14 17.74 -24.79 19.21
C ALA A 14 17.85 -26.04 20.11
N GLY A 15 18.72 -26.00 21.12
CA GLY A 15 18.83 -27.06 22.14
C GLY A 15 17.55 -27.25 22.96
N LYS A 16 16.84 -26.17 23.32
CA LYS A 16 15.56 -26.23 24.04
C LYS A 16 14.42 -26.78 23.18
N VAL A 17 14.45 -26.50 21.88
CA VAL A 17 13.42 -26.91 20.91
C VAL A 17 13.68 -28.32 20.35
N GLY A 18 14.91 -28.84 20.51
CA GLY A 18 15.31 -30.14 19.97
C GLY A 18 15.60 -30.10 18.46
N CYS A 19 16.05 -28.96 17.94
CA CYS A 19 16.47 -28.81 16.55
C CYS A 19 17.93 -28.37 16.45
N THR A 20 18.50 -28.39 15.24
CA THR A 20 19.85 -27.85 15.03
C THR A 20 19.81 -26.33 14.92
N THR A 21 20.90 -25.66 15.34
CA THR A 21 21.05 -24.21 15.20
C THR A 21 20.88 -23.75 13.75
N GLU A 22 21.30 -24.58 12.79
CA GLU A 22 21.17 -24.28 11.36
C GLU A 22 19.71 -24.34 10.88
N THR A 23 18.93 -25.31 11.38
CA THR A 23 17.48 -25.38 11.12
C THR A 23 16.77 -24.13 11.65
N LEU A 24 17.07 -23.72 12.88
CA LEU A 24 16.48 -22.52 13.48
C LEU A 24 16.87 -21.26 12.69
N ARG A 25 18.13 -21.14 12.28
CA ARG A 25 18.62 -20.03 11.46
C ARG A 25 17.89 -19.96 10.11
N ARG A 26 17.62 -21.11 9.48
CA ARG A 26 16.87 -21.17 8.23
C ARG A 26 15.45 -20.65 8.42
N TRP A 27 14.75 -21.10 9.46
CA TRP A 27 13.40 -20.63 9.77
C TRP A 27 13.35 -19.13 10.07
N CYS A 28 14.31 -18.59 10.81
CA CYS A 28 14.40 -17.14 11.05
C CYS A 28 14.54 -16.35 9.73
N ARG A 29 15.36 -16.84 8.79
CA ARG A 29 15.50 -16.22 7.46
C ARG A 29 14.24 -16.33 6.61
N GLU A 30 13.60 -17.49 6.62
CA GLU A 30 12.33 -17.72 5.92
C GLU A 30 11.22 -16.79 6.47
N GLU A 31 11.10 -16.66 7.79
CA GLU A 31 10.13 -15.75 8.41
C GLU A 31 10.44 -14.27 8.15
N ALA A 32 11.72 -13.86 8.22
CA ALA A 32 12.12 -12.50 7.86
C ALA A 32 11.75 -12.17 6.41
N SER A 33 11.96 -13.12 5.50
CA SER A 33 11.61 -12.97 4.08
C SER A 33 10.09 -12.95 3.85
N ARG A 34 9.34 -13.84 4.54
CA ARG A 34 7.87 -13.85 4.52
C ARG A 34 7.27 -12.55 5.04
N ARG A 35 7.91 -11.89 6.00
CA ARG A 35 7.44 -10.60 6.54
C ARG A 35 7.82 -9.41 5.66
N ALA A 36 8.95 -9.48 4.97
CA ALA A 36 9.40 -8.42 4.07
C ALA A 36 8.46 -8.22 2.87
N GLY A 37 7.94 -9.31 2.28
CA GLY A 37 7.04 -9.25 1.11
C GLY A 37 5.74 -8.45 1.35
N PRO A 38 4.91 -8.83 2.35
CA PRO A 38 3.68 -8.13 2.67
C PRO A 38 3.89 -6.68 3.10
N ALA A 39 4.97 -6.37 3.82
CA ALA A 39 5.29 -5.02 4.23
C ALA A 39 5.67 -4.12 3.04
N ALA A 40 6.48 -4.65 2.11
CA ALA A 40 6.83 -3.95 0.87
C ALA A 40 5.61 -3.74 -0.03
N GLN A 41 4.75 -4.75 -0.15
CA GLN A 41 3.50 -4.66 -0.93
C GLN A 41 2.56 -3.60 -0.33
N ALA A 42 2.34 -3.62 0.98
CA ALA A 42 1.49 -2.64 1.66
C ALA A 42 2.01 -1.20 1.53
N ALA A 43 3.33 -1.00 1.47
CA ALA A 43 3.91 0.31 1.22
C ALA A 43 3.62 0.80 -0.21
N ASN A 44 3.77 -0.08 -1.21
CA ASN A 44 3.46 0.22 -2.60
C ASN A 44 1.96 0.53 -2.80
N ASP A 45 1.09 -0.28 -2.19
CA ASP A 45 -0.36 -0.11 -2.28
C ASP A 45 -0.82 1.24 -1.70
N ARG A 46 -0.22 1.69 -0.59
CA ARG A 46 -0.50 3.01 0.00
C ARG A 46 -0.11 4.17 -0.92
N GLU A 47 1.01 4.06 -1.63
CA GLU A 47 1.43 5.08 -2.59
C GLU A 47 0.47 5.14 -3.78
N ARG A 48 0.11 3.97 -4.32
CA ARG A 48 -0.85 3.85 -5.42
C ARG A 48 -2.23 4.41 -5.05
N LEU A 49 -2.71 4.11 -3.84
CA LEU A 49 -3.98 4.65 -3.33
C LEU A 49 -3.96 6.19 -3.29
N LYS A 50 -2.89 6.80 -2.75
CA LYS A 50 -2.78 8.27 -2.73
C LYS A 50 -2.78 8.90 -4.12
N LEU A 51 -2.14 8.26 -5.09
CA LEU A 51 -2.15 8.72 -6.48
C LEU A 51 -3.56 8.65 -7.07
N LEU A 52 -4.24 7.52 -6.88
CA LEU A 52 -5.61 7.33 -7.35
C LEU A 52 -6.58 8.31 -6.69
N GLU A 53 -6.46 8.56 -5.39
CA GLU A 53 -7.31 9.53 -4.68
C GLU A 53 -7.14 10.95 -5.24
N ARG A 54 -5.92 11.35 -5.60
CA ARG A 54 -5.64 12.64 -6.25
C ARG A 54 -6.27 12.69 -7.64
N GLU A 55 -6.10 11.64 -8.43
CA GLU A 55 -6.66 11.58 -9.78
C GLU A 55 -8.19 11.63 -9.77
N VAL A 56 -8.83 10.86 -8.87
CA VAL A 56 -10.29 10.88 -8.68
C VAL A 56 -10.77 12.28 -8.28
N LYS A 57 -10.03 13.00 -7.43
CA LYS A 57 -10.38 14.37 -7.03
C LYS A 57 -10.33 15.33 -8.22
N GLU A 58 -9.28 15.27 -9.03
CA GLU A 58 -9.14 16.10 -10.22
C GLU A 58 -10.21 15.78 -11.27
N LEU A 59 -10.48 14.49 -11.51
CA LEU A 59 -11.53 14.06 -12.43
C LEU A 59 -12.92 14.53 -12.00
N ARG A 60 -13.22 14.52 -10.69
CA ARG A 60 -14.48 15.05 -10.15
C ARG A 60 -14.59 16.55 -10.38
N ARG A 61 -13.50 17.30 -10.16
CA ARG A 61 -13.46 18.74 -10.41
C ARG A 61 -13.66 19.06 -11.89
N ALA A 62 -12.99 18.34 -12.79
CA ALA A 62 -13.15 18.50 -14.23
C ALA A 62 -14.60 18.20 -14.66
N ASN A 63 -15.20 17.12 -14.15
CA ASN A 63 -16.59 16.79 -14.42
C ASN A 63 -17.56 17.88 -13.94
N GLU A 64 -17.30 18.50 -12.79
CA GLU A 64 -18.14 19.58 -12.29
C GLU A 64 -18.09 20.81 -13.21
N ILE A 65 -16.91 21.16 -13.72
CA ILE A 65 -16.74 22.24 -14.69
C ILE A 65 -17.50 21.93 -15.98
N LEU A 66 -17.32 20.72 -16.52
CA LEU A 66 -18.01 20.29 -17.74
C LEU A 66 -19.52 20.32 -17.56
N ARG A 67 -20.04 19.82 -16.44
CA ARG A 67 -21.48 19.84 -16.15
C ARG A 67 -22.04 21.27 -16.08
N LYS A 68 -21.31 22.20 -15.44
CA LYS A 68 -21.69 23.62 -15.39
C LYS A 68 -21.67 24.25 -16.77
N ALA A 69 -20.64 23.97 -17.57
CA ALA A 69 -20.54 24.45 -18.94
C ALA A 69 -21.70 23.93 -19.80
N SER A 70 -22.00 22.63 -19.75
CA SER A 70 -23.14 22.03 -20.45
C SER A 70 -24.47 22.67 -20.06
N ALA A 71 -24.70 22.92 -18.77
CA ALA A 71 -25.91 23.60 -18.31
C ALA A 71 -26.01 25.04 -18.84
N TYR A 72 -24.90 25.79 -18.83
CA TYR A 72 -24.85 27.15 -19.38
C TYR A 72 -25.17 27.17 -20.88
N PHE A 73 -24.55 26.28 -21.66
CA PHE A 73 -24.80 26.20 -23.10
C PHE A 73 -26.23 25.80 -23.43
N ALA A 74 -26.80 24.83 -22.70
CA ALA A 74 -28.20 24.44 -22.88
C ALA A 74 -29.17 25.60 -22.61
N MET A 75 -28.93 26.40 -21.57
CA MET A 75 -29.75 27.58 -21.27
C MET A 75 -29.62 28.67 -22.36
N ALA A 76 -28.40 28.93 -22.83
CA ALA A 76 -28.15 29.88 -23.90
C ALA A 76 -28.78 29.44 -25.23
N GLU A 77 -28.87 28.14 -25.50
CA GLU A 77 -29.60 27.62 -26.66
C GLU A 77 -31.11 27.83 -26.55
N LEU A 78 -31.70 27.58 -25.39
CA LEU A 78 -33.13 27.80 -25.17
C LEU A 78 -33.51 29.29 -25.35
N ASP A 79 -32.71 30.20 -24.82
CA ASP A 79 -32.94 31.65 -24.95
C ASP A 79 -32.91 32.13 -26.42
N ARG A 80 -32.06 31.52 -27.25
CA ARG A 80 -31.99 31.83 -28.69
C ARG A 80 -33.18 31.30 -29.49
N HIS A 81 -33.73 30.14 -29.13
CA HIS A 81 -34.88 29.56 -29.84
C HIS A 81 -36.23 30.15 -29.41
N GLY A 82 -36.29 30.82 -28.25
CA GLY A 82 -37.49 31.47 -27.73
C GLY A 82 -37.73 32.90 -28.22
N ARG A 83 -36.85 33.45 -29.06
CA ARG A 83 -36.95 34.80 -29.64
C ARG A 83 -37.43 34.76 -31.10
#